data_AF-A0A6P5QJS2-F1
#
_entry.id   AF-A0A6P5QJS2-F1
#
_cell.length_a   1.000
_cell.length_b   1.000
_cell.length_c   1.000
_cell.angle_alpha   90.00
_cell.angle_beta   90.00
_cell.angle_gamma   90.00
#
_symmetry.space_group_name_H-M   'P 1'
#
loop_
_entity.id
_entity.type
_entity.pdbx_description
1 polymer ?
#
loop_
_entity_poly.entity_id
_entity_poly.type
_entity_poly.pdbx_seq_one_letter_code
_entity_poly.pdbx_strand_id
1 'polypeptide(L)'
;MEKFKAVLDLQRKHRNALGYSLVTLLTAGGEKIFSSVVFQCPCTATWNLPYGLVFLLVPALALFLLGYALSARTWRLLTGCCSRSARFSSGLRSTFVCAQLSMTAAFAPLTWVAVALLEGSFYQCAVSGSPRLAPYLCKGRDPNCNATLPQVPCNKQKVEMQEILSQLKAQSQVLGWILIAAVIILLLLVKSVTRCFSPVSYLQLKFWEIYWEKEKQILQNQATEHATQLAKENVRCFFECSKPKECNTPSSKDWQEISALYTFNPKNQFYSMLHKYVSRKEMSGSVHSVEGDAVIPVLGFVDDMSMTNTQEL
;
A
#
# COMPACT_ATOMS: atom_id res chain seq x y z
N MET A 1 -21.70 -16.61 22.77
CA MET A 1 -21.23 -16.89 21.39
C MET A 1 -21.84 -15.94 20.36
N GLU A 2 -23.16 -15.73 20.34
CA GLU A 2 -23.83 -14.82 19.37
C GLU A 2 -23.29 -13.38 19.36
N LYS A 3 -23.00 -12.78 20.52
CA LYS A 3 -22.41 -11.43 20.60
C LYS A 3 -20.99 -11.37 20.01
N PHE A 4 -20.22 -12.45 20.15
CA PHE A 4 -18.88 -12.56 19.58
C PHE A 4 -18.94 -12.70 18.06
N LYS A 5 -19.92 -13.47 17.55
CA LYS A 5 -20.21 -13.59 16.13
C LYS A 5 -20.66 -12.25 15.52
N ALA A 6 -21.52 -11.50 16.22
CA ALA A 6 -21.92 -10.15 15.81
C ALA A 6 -20.75 -9.16 15.77
N VAL A 7 -19.82 -9.24 16.73
CA VAL A 7 -18.59 -8.42 16.73
C VAL A 7 -17.65 -8.84 15.61
N LEU A 8 -17.47 -10.14 15.37
CA LEU A 8 -16.67 -10.67 14.26
C LEU A 8 -17.28 -10.30 12.90
N ASP A 9 -18.60 -10.35 12.76
CA ASP A 9 -19.31 -9.95 11.55
C ASP A 9 -19.21 -8.43 11.33
N LEU A 10 -19.27 -7.62 12.40
CA LEU A 10 -19.02 -6.18 12.32
C LEU A 10 -17.57 -5.88 11.91
N GLN A 11 -16.62 -6.61 12.49
CA GLN A 11 -15.20 -6.49 12.20
C GLN A 11 -14.89 -6.93 10.76
N ARG A 12 -15.54 -7.98 10.25
CA ARG A 12 -15.44 -8.43 8.87
C ARG A 12 -16.09 -7.44 7.91
N LYS A 13 -17.25 -6.88 8.27
CA LYS A 13 -17.99 -5.88 7.49
C LYS A 13 -17.24 -4.55 7.36
N HIS A 14 -16.53 -4.13 8.42
CA HIS A 14 -15.77 -2.89 8.45
C HIS A 14 -14.26 -3.07 8.45
N ARG A 15 -13.75 -4.24 8.03
CA ARG A 15 -12.32 -4.61 8.07
C ARG A 15 -11.40 -3.54 7.49
N ASN A 16 -11.79 -2.93 6.37
CA ASN A 16 -10.98 -1.88 5.73
C ASN A 16 -10.97 -0.58 6.56
N ALA A 17 -12.11 -0.17 7.11
CA ALA A 17 -12.19 1.03 7.95
C ALA A 17 -11.45 0.85 9.28
N LEU A 18 -11.57 -0.33 9.90
CA LEU A 18 -10.84 -0.69 11.12
C LEU A 18 -9.33 -0.79 10.86
N GLY A 19 -8.94 -1.35 9.72
CA GLY A 19 -7.54 -1.37 9.29
C GLY A 19 -6.96 0.03 9.13
N TYR A 20 -7.65 0.94 8.42
CA TYR A 20 -7.20 2.32 8.30
C TYR A 20 -7.17 3.06 9.64
N SER A 21 -8.15 2.82 10.52
CA SER A 21 -8.18 3.40 11.86
C SER A 21 -6.99 2.92 12.70
N LEU A 22 -6.70 1.60 12.68
CA LEU A 22 -5.56 1.01 13.37
C LEU A 22 -4.23 1.54 12.83
N VAL A 23 -4.06 1.63 11.51
CA VAL A 23 -2.87 2.21 10.89
C VAL A 23 -2.71 3.67 11.30
N THR A 24 -3.80 4.44 11.33
CA THR A 24 -3.77 5.84 11.77
C THR A 24 -3.37 5.96 13.24
N LEU A 25 -3.93 5.13 14.12
CA LEU A 25 -3.60 5.06 15.55
C LEU A 25 -2.14 4.66 15.78
N LEU A 26 -1.65 3.64 15.08
CA LEU A 26 -0.26 3.20 15.16
C LEU A 26 0.70 4.27 14.62
N THR A 27 0.31 4.98 13.55
CA THR A 27 1.11 6.07 12.98
C THR A 27 1.19 7.25 13.95
N ALA A 28 0.07 7.64 14.57
CA ALA A 28 0.04 8.70 15.57
C ALA A 28 0.79 8.32 16.84
N GLY A 29 0.67 7.07 17.32
CA GLY A 29 1.41 6.57 18.47
C GLY A 29 2.92 6.46 18.21
N GLY A 30 3.30 5.97 17.03
CA GLY A 30 4.69 5.92 16.58
C GLY A 30 5.30 7.32 16.47
N GLU A 31 4.60 8.26 15.84
CA GLU A 31 5.03 9.65 15.73
C GLU A 31 5.25 10.28 17.10
N LYS A 32 4.32 10.08 18.04
CA LYS A 32 4.46 10.57 19.42
C LYS A 32 5.69 10.00 20.12
N ILE A 33 6.01 8.72 19.91
CA ILE A 33 7.21 8.09 20.50
C ILE A 33 8.48 8.65 19.85
N PHE A 34 8.55 8.72 18.52
CA PHE A 34 9.73 9.25 17.82
C PHE A 34 9.98 10.73 18.12
N SER A 35 8.92 11.53 18.21
CA SER A 35 9.01 12.96 18.52
C SER A 35 9.36 13.23 19.98
N SER A 36 8.76 12.51 20.93
CA SER A 36 9.00 12.76 22.37
C SER A 36 10.27 12.10 22.92
N VAL A 37 10.73 10.99 22.32
CA VAL A 37 11.84 10.19 22.85
C VAL A 37 13.14 10.36 22.06
N VAL A 38 13.07 10.63 20.75
CA VAL A 38 14.26 10.59 19.86
C VAL A 38 14.56 11.94 19.22
N PHE A 39 13.55 12.79 19.00
CA PHE A 39 13.75 14.04 18.28
C PHE A 39 14.13 15.22 19.20
N GLN A 40 15.38 15.65 19.11
CA GLN A 40 15.85 16.91 19.64
C GLN A 40 16.53 17.70 18.52
N CYS A 41 16.03 18.91 18.22
CA CYS A 41 16.63 19.74 17.18
C CYS A 41 18.03 20.20 17.61
N PRO A 42 19.08 20.01 16.80
CA PRO A 42 20.46 20.31 17.20
C PRO A 42 20.76 21.81 17.32
N CYS A 43 19.88 22.67 16.80
CA CYS A 43 19.97 24.14 16.86
C CYS A 43 21.27 24.72 16.29
N THR A 44 21.71 24.15 15.18
CA THR A 44 22.85 24.63 14.39
C THR A 44 22.40 25.01 12.99
N ALA A 45 22.96 26.10 12.45
CA ALA A 45 22.57 26.63 11.14
C ALA A 45 22.71 25.60 10.00
N THR A 46 23.69 24.69 10.10
CA THR A 46 24.00 23.70 9.07
C THR A 46 23.19 22.42 9.18
N TRP A 47 22.90 21.94 10.39
CA TRP A 47 22.24 20.63 10.58
C TRP A 47 20.73 20.69 10.78
N ASN A 48 20.16 21.84 11.15
CA ASN A 48 18.72 21.95 11.41
C ASN A 48 17.85 21.51 10.21
N LEU A 49 18.20 21.97 9.00
CA LEU A 49 17.49 21.62 7.76
C LEU A 49 17.57 20.11 7.44
N PRO A 50 18.76 19.51 7.25
CA PRO A 50 18.85 18.09 6.93
C PRO A 50 18.29 17.20 8.05
N TYR A 51 18.50 17.55 9.31
CA TYR A 51 18.00 16.78 10.45
C TYR A 51 16.46 16.74 10.46
N GLY A 52 15.79 17.89 10.37
CA GLY A 52 14.33 17.94 10.33
C GLY A 52 13.73 17.22 9.12
N LEU A 53 14.37 17.33 7.94
CA LEU A 53 13.92 16.63 6.73
C LEU A 53 14.09 15.11 6.81
N VAL A 54 15.17 14.61 7.41
CA VAL A 54 15.39 13.16 7.58
C VAL A 54 14.29 12.54 8.44
N PHE A 55 13.96 13.13 9.58
CA PHE A 55 12.90 12.62 10.46
C PHE A 55 11.50 12.75 9.83
N LEU A 56 11.29 13.71 8.93
CA LEU A 56 10.05 13.84 8.19
C LEU A 56 9.94 12.79 7.05
N LEU A 57 10.99 12.61 6.25
CA LEU A 57 10.93 11.89 4.96
C LEU A 57 11.41 10.44 5.03
N VAL A 58 12.36 10.08 5.89
CA VAL A 58 12.90 8.71 5.94
C VAL A 58 11.86 7.71 6.45
N PRO A 59 11.08 7.98 7.51
CA PRO A 59 9.99 7.09 7.90
C PRO A 59 8.91 6.99 6.81
N ALA A 60 8.63 8.08 6.09
CA ALA A 60 7.72 8.08 4.95
C ALA A 60 8.22 7.14 3.83
N LEU A 61 9.52 7.20 3.50
CA LEU A 61 10.14 6.31 2.53
C LEU A 61 10.11 4.84 2.99
N ALA A 62 10.39 4.57 4.27
CA ALA A 62 10.30 3.22 4.82
C ALA A 62 8.87 2.65 4.69
N LEU A 63 7.85 3.44 5.05
CA LEU A 63 6.44 3.07 4.87
C LEU A 63 6.09 2.84 3.39
N PHE A 64 6.66 3.62 2.48
CA PHE A 64 6.42 3.46 1.04
C PHE A 64 6.99 2.14 0.53
N LEU A 65 8.23 1.82 0.91
CA LEU A 65 8.88 0.56 0.55
C LEU A 65 8.16 -0.65 1.16
N LEU A 66 7.70 -0.54 2.42
CA LEU A 66 6.87 -1.57 3.05
C LEU A 66 5.54 -1.75 2.31
N GLY A 67 4.90 -0.67 1.86
CA GLY A 67 3.68 -0.74 1.06
C GLY A 67 3.87 -1.55 -0.24
N TYR A 68 5.03 -1.39 -0.89
CA TYR A 68 5.40 -2.21 -2.04
C TYR A 68 5.65 -3.68 -1.68
N ALA A 69 6.43 -3.92 -0.62
CA ALA A 69 6.82 -5.26 -0.18
C ALA A 69 5.64 -6.11 0.29
N LEU A 70 4.60 -5.48 0.86
CA LEU A 70 3.41 -6.19 1.34
C LEU A 70 2.34 -6.38 0.26
N SER A 71 2.49 -5.79 -0.93
CA SER A 71 1.51 -5.91 -2.01
C SER A 71 1.72 -7.17 -2.84
N ALA A 72 0.74 -8.07 -2.83
CA ALA A 72 0.72 -9.26 -3.68
C ALA A 72 0.82 -8.93 -5.18
N ARG A 73 0.22 -7.81 -5.58
CA ARG A 73 0.21 -7.35 -6.98
C ARG A 73 1.60 -6.92 -7.46
N THR A 74 2.43 -6.36 -6.56
CA THR A 74 3.85 -6.10 -6.82
C THR A 74 4.60 -7.40 -7.12
N TRP A 75 4.40 -8.43 -6.30
CA TRP A 75 5.06 -9.72 -6.49
C TRP A 75 4.56 -10.44 -7.74
N ARG A 76 3.28 -10.36 -8.09
CA ARG A 76 2.74 -10.92 -9.35
C ARG A 76 3.38 -10.29 -10.59
N LEU A 77 3.72 -9.00 -10.55
CA LEU A 77 4.43 -8.32 -11.63
C LEU A 77 5.91 -8.72 -11.71
N LEU A 78 6.58 -8.84 -10.57
CA LEU A 78 8.03 -9.09 -10.51
C LEU A 78 8.39 -10.57 -10.66
N THR A 79 7.56 -11.49 -10.16
CA THR A 79 7.84 -12.93 -10.16
C THR A 79 7.78 -13.48 -11.58
N GLY A 80 8.89 -14.03 -12.06
CA GLY A 80 9.02 -14.58 -13.41
C GLY A 80 9.49 -13.59 -14.48
N CYS A 81 9.68 -12.31 -14.15
CA CYS A 81 10.16 -11.25 -15.06
C CYS A 81 11.59 -11.52 -15.59
N CYS A 82 12.46 -12.14 -14.78
CA CYS A 82 13.83 -12.48 -15.18
C CYS A 82 13.95 -13.84 -15.89
N SER A 83 12.86 -14.58 -16.09
CA SER A 83 12.89 -15.81 -16.89
C SER A 83 12.81 -15.45 -18.38
N ARG A 84 13.58 -16.16 -19.23
CA ARG A 84 13.78 -15.92 -20.67
C ARG A 84 12.49 -15.92 -21.54
N SER A 85 11.30 -16.10 -20.94
CA SER A 85 9.99 -16.16 -21.58
C SER A 85 9.03 -15.03 -21.15
N ALA A 86 9.52 -13.96 -20.51
CA ALA A 86 8.70 -12.82 -20.15
C ALA A 86 8.35 -11.97 -21.39
N ARG A 87 7.24 -12.31 -22.05
CA ARG A 87 6.55 -11.41 -22.98
C ARG A 87 6.03 -10.22 -22.16
N PHE A 88 6.80 -9.12 -22.13
CA PHE A 88 6.32 -7.83 -21.67
C PHE A 88 5.07 -7.46 -22.48
N SER A 89 3.89 -7.66 -21.92
CA SER A 89 2.67 -7.08 -22.49
C SER A 89 2.82 -5.56 -22.43
N SER A 90 2.64 -4.90 -23.59
CA SER A 90 2.85 -3.47 -23.90
C SER A 90 3.21 -2.54 -22.73
N GLY A 91 4.31 -1.79 -22.88
CA GLY A 91 4.84 -0.89 -21.85
C GLY A 91 3.80 0.03 -21.19
N LEU A 92 2.76 0.44 -21.93
CA LEU A 92 1.65 1.25 -21.42
C LEU A 92 0.79 0.56 -20.36
N ARG A 93 0.58 -0.77 -20.44
CA ARG A 93 -0.15 -1.53 -19.42
C ARG A 93 0.68 -1.67 -18.15
N SER A 94 1.98 -1.94 -18.30
CA SER A 94 2.89 -2.06 -17.16
C SER A 94 3.03 -0.73 -16.40
N THR A 95 3.17 0.40 -17.10
CA THR A 95 3.26 1.72 -16.46
C THR A 95 1.99 2.07 -15.72
N PHE A 96 0.83 1.74 -16.29
CA PHE A 96 -0.47 1.97 -15.66
C PHE A 96 -0.64 1.17 -14.36
N VAL A 97 -0.28 -0.12 -14.36
CA VAL A 97 -0.35 -0.96 -13.14
C VAL A 97 0.65 -0.47 -12.09
N CYS A 98 1.87 -0.10 -12.48
CA CYS A 98 2.85 0.48 -11.56
C CYS A 98 2.38 1.81 -10.94
N ALA A 99 1.71 2.67 -11.71
CA ALA A 99 1.13 3.90 -11.20
C ALA A 99 0.01 3.63 -10.18
N GLN A 100 -0.84 2.63 -10.43
CA GLN A 100 -1.85 2.21 -9.46
C GLN A 100 -1.25 1.69 -8.15
N LEU A 101 -0.20 0.86 -8.26
CA LEU A 101 0.52 0.34 -7.10
C LEU A 101 1.22 1.44 -6.31
N SER A 102 1.82 2.40 -7.03
CA SER A 102 2.44 3.58 -6.41
C SER A 102 1.42 4.38 -5.62
N MET A 103 0.23 4.59 -6.19
CA MET A 103 -0.83 5.37 -5.56
C MET A 103 -1.36 4.70 -4.29
N THR A 104 -1.50 3.37 -4.27
CA THR A 104 -1.93 2.64 -3.07
C THR A 104 -0.82 2.59 -2.02
N ALA A 105 0.43 2.35 -2.42
CA ALA A 105 1.58 2.34 -1.51
C ALA A 105 1.89 3.72 -0.89
N ALA A 106 1.55 4.82 -1.58
CA ALA A 106 1.78 6.18 -1.12
C ALA A 106 0.83 6.64 0.01
N PHE A 107 -0.26 5.92 0.29
CA PHE A 107 -1.24 6.34 1.30
C PHE A 107 -0.63 6.46 2.70
N ALA A 108 0.04 5.42 3.20
CA ALA A 108 0.66 5.44 4.53
C ALA A 108 1.77 6.49 4.68
N PRO A 109 2.70 6.67 3.71
CA PRO A 109 3.65 7.79 3.70
C PRO A 109 2.99 9.17 3.79
N LEU A 110 1.92 9.41 3.02
CA LEU A 110 1.20 10.68 3.03
C LEU A 110 0.52 10.92 4.38
N THR A 111 -0.07 9.87 4.98
CA THR A 111 -0.63 9.94 6.33
C THR A 111 0.45 10.29 7.37
N TRP A 112 1.62 9.64 7.31
CA TRP A 112 2.75 9.96 8.20
C TRP A 112 3.16 11.43 8.08
N VAL A 113 3.41 11.92 6.86
CA VAL A 113 3.83 13.30 6.63
C VAL A 113 2.78 14.29 7.14
N ALA A 114 1.48 14.01 6.90
CA ALA A 114 0.40 14.84 7.42
C ALA A 114 0.40 14.89 8.96
N VAL A 115 0.52 13.75 9.63
CA VAL A 115 0.54 13.68 11.10
C VAL A 115 1.76 14.43 11.66
N ALA A 116 2.95 14.19 11.10
CA ALA A 116 4.18 14.88 11.50
C ALA A 116 4.10 16.40 11.28
N LEU A 117 3.45 16.86 10.21
CA LEU A 117 3.19 18.29 9.96
C LEU A 117 2.20 18.89 10.96
N LEU A 118 1.18 18.15 11.40
CA LEU A 118 0.24 18.63 12.41
C LEU A 118 0.90 18.80 13.78
N GLU A 119 1.88 17.96 14.11
CA GLU A 119 2.71 18.15 15.30
C GLU A 119 3.63 19.36 15.15
N GLY A 120 4.33 19.45 14.01
CA GLY A 120 5.10 20.60 13.56
C GLY A 120 6.54 20.69 14.08
N SER A 121 6.99 19.76 14.91
CA SER A 121 8.34 19.71 15.48
C SER A 121 9.44 19.61 14.40
N PHE A 122 9.27 18.68 13.45
CA PHE A 122 10.22 18.46 12.36
C PHE A 122 10.26 19.65 11.40
N TYR A 123 9.10 20.22 11.08
CA TYR A 123 8.98 21.40 10.21
C TYR A 123 9.65 22.63 10.83
N GLN A 124 9.40 22.89 12.12
CA GLN A 124 10.04 23.99 12.85
C GLN A 124 11.57 23.88 12.81
N CYS A 125 12.12 22.68 13.09
CA CYS A 125 13.56 22.45 13.02
C CYS A 125 14.08 22.66 11.59
N ALA A 126 13.44 22.05 10.58
CA ALA A 126 13.89 22.13 9.19
C ALA A 126 13.91 23.58 8.67
N VAL A 127 12.82 24.33 8.89
CA VAL A 127 12.66 25.69 8.38
C VAL A 127 13.58 26.68 9.10
N SER A 128 13.84 26.48 10.40
CA SER A 128 14.79 27.32 11.17
C SER A 128 16.22 27.29 10.62
N GLY A 129 16.61 26.18 9.96
CA GLY A 129 17.91 26.03 9.30
C GLY A 129 17.90 26.37 7.82
N SER A 130 16.78 26.85 7.26
CA SER A 130 16.66 27.08 5.81
C SER A 130 17.19 28.47 5.43
N PRO A 131 18.31 28.57 4.69
CA PRO A 131 18.87 29.87 4.28
C PRO A 131 17.95 30.61 3.31
N ARG A 132 17.09 29.89 2.57
CA ARG A 132 16.15 30.48 1.61
C ARG A 132 14.93 31.09 2.27
N LEU A 133 14.45 30.49 3.36
CA LEU A 133 13.24 30.95 4.07
C LEU A 133 13.57 31.97 5.16
N ALA A 134 14.82 32.00 5.65
CA ALA A 134 15.25 32.93 6.69
C ALA A 134 14.93 34.41 6.40
N PRO A 135 15.20 34.97 5.20
CA PRO A 135 14.90 36.37 4.91
C PRO A 135 13.41 36.72 4.95
N TYR A 136 12.54 35.77 4.60
CA TYR A 136 11.09 35.97 4.61
C TYR A 136 10.53 35.92 6.03
N LEU A 137 11.06 35.02 6.87
CA LEU A 137 10.66 34.87 8.26
C LEU A 137 11.17 36.01 9.15
N CYS A 138 12.32 36.58 8.80
CA CYS A 138 12.94 37.70 9.51
C CYS A 138 12.57 39.08 8.94
N LYS A 139 11.62 39.16 7.99
CA LYS A 139 11.23 40.42 7.36
C LYS A 139 10.58 41.35 8.40
N GLY A 140 11.18 42.54 8.59
CA GLY A 140 10.68 43.54 9.54
C GLY A 140 11.01 43.25 11.00
N ARG A 141 11.95 42.34 11.26
CA ARG A 141 12.44 41.96 12.60
C ARG A 141 13.88 42.45 12.83
N ASP A 142 14.39 42.23 14.03
CA ASP A 142 15.77 42.51 14.43
C ASP A 142 16.80 42.08 13.37
N PRO A 143 17.82 42.92 13.08
CA PRO A 143 18.84 42.62 12.08
C PRO A 143 19.64 41.35 12.34
N ASN A 144 19.71 40.87 13.59
CA ASN A 144 20.37 39.63 13.98
C ASN A 144 19.43 38.40 13.92
N CYS A 145 18.21 38.55 13.42
CA CYS A 145 17.23 37.47 13.31
C CYS A 145 17.76 36.30 12.47
N ASN A 146 18.43 36.56 11.33
CA ASN A 146 18.96 35.50 10.48
C ASN A 146 20.02 34.64 11.19
N ALA A 147 20.87 35.23 12.02
CA ALA A 147 21.91 34.51 12.75
C ALA A 147 21.34 33.72 13.94
N THR A 148 20.24 34.20 14.53
CA THR A 148 19.60 33.60 15.70
C THR A 148 18.49 32.62 15.35
N LEU A 149 17.98 32.65 14.10
CA LEU A 149 16.91 31.78 13.61
C LEU A 149 17.16 30.28 13.84
N PRO A 150 18.37 29.72 13.62
CA PRO A 150 18.62 28.31 13.88
C PRO A 150 18.54 27.92 15.36
N GLN A 151 18.65 28.88 16.28
CA GLN A 151 18.54 28.62 17.73
C GLN A 151 17.10 28.68 18.24
N VAL A 152 16.16 29.16 17.42
CA VAL A 152 14.74 29.34 17.77
C VAL A 152 14.09 28.08 18.35
N PRO A 153 14.30 26.86 17.79
CA PRO A 153 13.69 25.64 18.34
C PRO A 153 14.16 25.27 19.76
N CYS A 154 15.37 25.68 20.15
CA CYS A 154 15.95 25.38 21.46
C CYS A 154 15.68 26.47 22.50
N ASN A 155 15.66 27.74 22.08
CA ASN A 155 15.68 28.87 23.01
C ASN A 155 14.28 29.48 23.21
N LYS A 156 13.39 28.70 23.85
CA LYS A 156 11.96 29.01 24.02
C LYS A 156 11.65 30.16 25.00
N GLN A 157 12.65 30.72 25.69
CA GLN A 157 12.45 31.72 26.75
C GLN A 157 12.33 33.16 26.21
N LYS A 158 12.78 33.44 24.98
CA LYS A 158 12.64 34.78 24.39
C LYS A 158 11.28 34.92 23.70
N VAL A 159 10.51 35.95 24.09
CA VAL A 159 9.16 36.24 23.57
C VAL A 159 9.15 36.30 22.03
N GLU A 160 10.13 36.98 21.45
CA GLU A 160 10.30 37.06 19.99
C GLU A 160 10.48 35.67 19.35
N MET A 161 11.25 34.77 19.96
CA MET A 161 11.51 33.44 19.39
C MET A 161 10.28 32.53 19.52
N GLN A 162 9.51 32.71 20.58
CA GLN A 162 8.22 32.03 20.76
C GLN A 162 7.18 32.45 19.72
N GLU A 163 7.18 33.72 19.29
CA GLU A 163 6.33 34.20 18.21
C GLU A 163 6.69 33.51 16.88
N ILE A 164 7.97 33.45 16.50
CA ILE A 164 8.42 32.72 15.30
C ILE A 164 8.02 31.24 15.38
N LEU A 165 8.24 30.59 16.52
CA LEU A 165 7.85 29.18 16.69
C LEU A 165 6.36 28.96 16.50
N SER A 166 5.54 29.86 17.02
CA SER A 166 4.08 29.80 16.88
C SER A 166 3.66 30.01 15.43
N GLN A 167 4.28 30.96 14.72
CA GLN A 167 4.07 31.17 13.28
C GLN A 167 4.47 29.93 12.46
N LEU A 168 5.64 29.36 12.71
CA LEU A 168 6.11 28.13 12.05
C LEU A 168 5.21 26.93 12.36
N LYS A 169 4.70 26.83 13.60
CA LYS A 169 3.74 25.79 13.98
C LYS A 169 2.44 25.93 13.20
N ALA A 170 1.90 27.14 13.12
CA ALA A 170 0.69 27.42 12.37
C ALA A 170 0.87 27.10 10.88
N GLN A 171 1.99 27.50 10.28
CA GLN A 171 2.32 27.13 8.89
C GLN A 171 2.37 25.61 8.70
N SER A 172 3.04 24.90 9.59
CA SER A 172 3.11 23.43 9.55
C SER A 172 1.72 22.78 9.63
N GLN A 173 0.88 23.25 10.56
CA GLN A 173 -0.47 22.72 10.74
C GLN A 173 -1.37 23.00 9.53
N VAL A 174 -1.29 24.21 8.96
CA VAL A 174 -2.02 24.57 7.74
C VAL A 174 -1.57 23.69 6.57
N LEU A 175 -0.26 23.48 6.38
CA LEU A 175 0.26 22.56 5.36
C LEU A 175 -0.21 21.12 5.59
N GLY A 176 -0.23 20.65 6.83
CA GLY A 176 -0.77 19.35 7.21
C GLY A 176 -2.25 19.19 6.82
N TRP A 177 -3.09 20.17 7.14
CA TRP A 177 -4.51 20.15 6.77
C TRP A 177 -4.75 20.26 5.25
N ILE A 178 -3.98 21.09 4.55
CA ILE A 178 -4.02 21.18 3.08
C ILE A 178 -3.67 19.82 2.47
N LEU A 179 -2.62 19.16 2.97
CA LEU A 179 -2.22 17.84 2.50
C LEU A 179 -3.33 16.80 2.74
N ILE A 180 -3.94 16.77 3.92
CA ILE A 180 -5.06 15.87 4.24
C ILE A 180 -6.22 16.10 3.27
N ALA A 181 -6.63 17.36 3.08
CA ALA A 181 -7.71 17.71 2.16
C ALA A 181 -7.40 17.28 0.73
N ALA A 182 -6.18 17.56 0.24
CA ALA A 182 -5.73 17.16 -1.09
C ALA A 182 -5.75 15.64 -1.29
N VAL A 183 -5.31 14.86 -0.29
CA VAL A 183 -5.34 13.40 -0.33
C VAL A 183 -6.78 12.87 -0.37
N ILE A 184 -7.68 13.41 0.46
CA ILE A 184 -9.09 13.01 0.47
C ILE A 184 -9.76 13.31 -0.88
N ILE A 185 -9.56 14.53 -1.41
CA ILE A 185 -10.11 14.93 -2.71
C ILE A 185 -9.57 14.02 -3.82
N LEU A 186 -8.25 13.77 -3.84
CA LEU A 186 -7.63 12.89 -4.83
C LEU A 186 -8.22 11.46 -4.76
N LEU A 187 -8.37 10.89 -3.56
CA LEU A 187 -8.96 9.57 -3.38
C LEU A 187 -10.41 9.52 -3.87
N LEU A 188 -11.21 10.54 -3.57
CA LEU A 188 -12.60 10.64 -4.04
C LEU A 188 -12.69 10.78 -5.56
N LEU A 189 -11.83 11.60 -6.17
CA LEU A 189 -11.75 11.77 -7.62
C LEU A 189 -11.36 10.46 -8.30
N VAL A 190 -10.29 9.80 -7.83
CA VAL A 190 -9.84 8.52 -8.38
C VAL A 190 -10.92 7.45 -8.24
N LYS A 191 -11.56 7.33 -7.07
CA LYS A 191 -12.67 6.39 -6.85
C LYS A 191 -13.85 6.68 -7.77
N SER A 192 -14.25 7.94 -7.89
CA SER A 192 -15.39 8.35 -8.72
C SER A 192 -15.12 8.08 -10.20
N VAL A 193 -13.95 8.48 -10.70
CA VAL A 193 -13.51 8.26 -12.09
C VAL A 193 -13.43 6.76 -12.39
N THR A 194 -12.74 5.98 -11.54
CA THR A 194 -12.60 4.53 -11.77
C THR A 194 -13.92 3.78 -11.73
N ARG A 195 -14.89 4.22 -10.90
CA ARG A 195 -16.24 3.65 -10.87
C ARG A 195 -17.09 4.11 -12.06
N CYS A 196 -16.95 5.36 -12.50
CA CYS A 196 -17.67 5.91 -13.66
C CYS A 196 -17.25 5.22 -14.97
N PHE A 197 -15.95 4.96 -15.14
CA PHE A 197 -15.42 4.23 -16.31
C PHE A 197 -15.45 2.70 -16.14
N SER A 198 -16.20 2.18 -15.16
CA SER A 198 -16.37 0.74 -14.98
C SER A 198 -17.19 0.17 -16.15
N PRO A 199 -16.72 -0.89 -16.84
CA PRO A 199 -17.48 -1.55 -17.90
C PRO A 199 -18.63 -2.40 -17.35
N VAL A 200 -18.69 -2.61 -16.03
CA VAL A 200 -19.68 -3.44 -15.35
C VAL A 200 -20.52 -2.63 -14.36
N SER A 201 -21.76 -3.07 -14.15
CA SER A 201 -22.70 -2.43 -13.22
C SER A 201 -22.25 -2.57 -11.75
N TYR A 202 -22.78 -1.71 -10.88
CA TYR A 202 -22.45 -1.73 -9.45
C TYR A 202 -22.75 -3.07 -8.76
N LEU A 203 -23.92 -3.65 -9.02
CA LEU A 203 -24.31 -4.94 -8.41
C LEU A 203 -23.45 -6.09 -8.93
N GLN A 204 -23.13 -6.09 -10.23
CA GLN A 204 -22.22 -7.08 -10.81
C GLN A 204 -20.82 -6.97 -10.20
N LEU A 205 -20.31 -5.74 -10.01
CA LEU A 205 -19.03 -5.51 -9.36
C LEU A 205 -19.02 -5.98 -7.90
N LYS A 206 -20.14 -5.81 -7.16
CA LYS A 206 -20.29 -6.32 -5.80
C LYS A 206 -20.32 -7.84 -5.74
N PHE A 207 -21.06 -8.47 -6.66
CA PHE A 207 -21.03 -9.92 -6.81
C PHE A 207 -19.61 -10.42 -7.13
N TRP A 208 -18.89 -9.70 -7.98
CA TRP A 208 -17.50 -10.02 -8.34
C TRP A 208 -16.56 -9.99 -7.13
N GLU A 209 -16.64 -8.94 -6.31
CA GLU A 209 -15.89 -8.84 -5.05
C GLU A 209 -16.17 -10.06 -4.14
N ILE A 210 -17.43 -10.52 -4.06
CA ILE A 210 -17.83 -11.69 -3.27
C ILE A 210 -17.30 -13.00 -3.88
N TYR A 211 -17.46 -13.19 -5.19
CA TYR A 211 -16.97 -14.36 -5.90
C TYR A 211 -15.48 -14.55 -5.69
N TRP A 212 -14.71 -13.48 -5.88
CA TRP A 212 -13.25 -13.48 -5.73
C TRP A 212 -12.82 -13.88 -4.31
N GLU A 213 -13.45 -13.28 -3.28
CA GLU A 213 -13.14 -13.61 -1.88
C GLU A 213 -13.44 -15.08 -1.57
N LYS A 214 -14.52 -15.64 -2.14
CA LYS A 214 -14.89 -17.04 -1.96
C LYS A 214 -13.97 -17.98 -2.73
N GLU A 215 -13.63 -17.67 -3.97
CA GLU A 215 -12.68 -18.43 -4.77
C GLU A 215 -11.32 -18.51 -4.07
N LYS A 216 -10.82 -17.38 -3.54
CA LYS A 216 -9.58 -17.33 -2.77
C LYS A 216 -9.62 -18.26 -1.55
N GLN A 217 -10.69 -18.20 -0.75
CA GLN A 217 -10.86 -19.04 0.44
C GLN A 217 -10.89 -20.53 0.07
N ILE A 218 -11.64 -20.89 -0.96
CA ILE A 218 -11.76 -22.28 -1.42
C ILE A 218 -10.42 -22.80 -1.96
N LEU A 219 -9.73 -22.00 -2.79
CA LEU A 219 -8.44 -22.36 -3.35
C LEU A 219 -7.38 -22.57 -2.26
N GLN A 220 -7.33 -21.70 -1.25
CA GLN A 220 -6.41 -21.85 -0.12
C GLN A 220 -6.67 -23.13 0.67
N ASN A 221 -7.92 -23.43 0.98
CA ASN A 221 -8.28 -24.64 1.72
C ASN A 221 -7.92 -25.91 0.93
N GLN A 222 -8.29 -25.96 -0.36
CA GLN A 222 -8.01 -27.09 -1.23
C GLN A 222 -6.50 -27.27 -1.49
N ALA A 223 -5.75 -26.19 -1.70
CA ALA A 223 -4.30 -26.25 -1.85
C ALA A 223 -3.61 -26.78 -0.59
N THR A 224 -4.08 -26.37 0.60
CA THR A 224 -3.55 -26.83 1.89
C THR A 224 -3.83 -28.31 2.12
N GLU A 225 -5.06 -28.76 1.85
CA GLU A 225 -5.46 -30.16 1.94
C GLU A 225 -4.62 -31.03 1.00
N HIS A 226 -4.52 -30.63 -0.27
CA HIS A 226 -3.73 -31.34 -1.28
C HIS A 226 -2.24 -31.39 -0.93
N ALA A 227 -1.65 -30.28 -0.49
CA ALA A 227 -0.25 -30.24 -0.05
C ALA A 227 0.00 -31.15 1.17
N THR A 228 -0.95 -31.19 2.11
CA THR A 228 -0.88 -32.07 3.29
C THR A 228 -0.93 -33.54 2.89
N GLN A 229 -1.83 -33.91 1.97
CA GLN A 229 -1.94 -35.28 1.47
C GLN A 229 -0.67 -35.71 0.72
N LEU A 230 -0.15 -34.85 -0.15
CA LEU A 230 1.08 -35.10 -0.90
C LEU A 230 2.29 -35.27 0.04
N ALA A 231 2.41 -34.42 1.06
CA ALA A 231 3.48 -34.52 2.05
C ALA A 231 3.38 -35.83 2.86
N LYS A 232 2.18 -36.21 3.30
CA LYS A 232 1.95 -37.48 4.02
C LYS A 232 2.33 -38.70 3.19
N GLU A 233 1.94 -38.73 1.91
CA GLU A 233 2.28 -39.82 0.99
C GLU A 233 3.79 -39.94 0.81
N ASN A 234 4.47 -38.82 0.53
CA ASN A 234 5.92 -38.81 0.30
C ASN A 234 6.70 -39.26 1.54
N VAL A 235 6.32 -38.78 2.73
CA VAL A 235 6.94 -39.19 4.00
C VAL A 235 6.71 -40.67 4.27
N ARG A 236 5.48 -41.17 4.04
CA ARG A 236 5.17 -42.60 4.18
C ARG A 236 6.02 -43.46 3.26
N CYS A 237 6.06 -43.14 1.96
CA CYS A 237 6.83 -43.90 0.99
C CYS A 237 8.33 -43.88 1.27
N PHE A 238 8.87 -42.77 1.79
CA PHE A 238 10.26 -42.67 2.22
C PHE A 238 10.59 -43.66 3.35
N PHE A 239 9.78 -43.72 4.40
CA PHE A 239 10.01 -44.63 5.53
C PHE A 239 9.69 -46.10 5.22
N GLU A 240 8.72 -46.36 4.35
CA GLU A 240 8.34 -47.72 3.93
C GLU A 240 9.20 -48.26 2.78
N CYS A 241 10.13 -47.46 2.23
CA CYS A 241 10.91 -47.78 1.03
C CYS A 241 10.03 -48.21 -0.16
N SER A 242 8.82 -47.64 -0.27
CA SER A 242 7.82 -47.97 -1.28
C SER A 242 7.79 -46.90 -2.39
N LYS A 243 7.30 -47.28 -3.58
CA LYS A 243 7.12 -46.31 -4.68
C LYS A 243 5.91 -45.41 -4.40
N PRO A 244 6.00 -44.09 -4.63
CA PRO A 244 4.89 -43.17 -4.41
C PRO A 244 3.74 -43.46 -5.39
N LYS A 245 2.51 -43.29 -4.90
CA LYS A 245 1.33 -43.24 -5.77
C LYS A 245 1.36 -41.96 -6.61
N GLU A 246 0.96 -42.03 -7.87
CA GLU A 246 0.84 -40.85 -8.72
C GLU A 246 -0.18 -39.88 -8.12
N CYS A 247 0.31 -38.73 -7.65
CA CYS A 247 -0.52 -37.62 -7.21
C CYS A 247 -0.40 -36.53 -8.28
N ASN A 248 -1.47 -36.31 -9.03
CA ASN A 248 -1.49 -35.35 -10.12
C ASN A 248 -1.53 -33.93 -9.55
N THR A 249 -0.38 -33.25 -9.58
CA THR A 249 -0.28 -31.82 -9.31
C THR A 249 -0.37 -31.04 -10.63
N PRO A 250 -1.03 -29.86 -10.65
CA PRO A 250 -1.05 -29.03 -11.84
C PRO A 250 0.37 -28.65 -12.29
N SER A 251 0.59 -28.56 -13.60
CA SER A 251 1.93 -28.27 -14.14
C SER A 251 2.37 -26.84 -13.82
N SER A 252 3.67 -26.57 -13.87
CA SER A 252 4.20 -25.21 -13.66
C SER A 252 3.64 -24.19 -14.66
N LYS A 253 3.28 -24.62 -15.88
CA LYS A 253 2.64 -23.77 -16.89
C LYS A 253 1.21 -23.40 -16.49
N ASP A 254 0.45 -24.33 -15.92
CA ASP A 254 -0.91 -24.08 -15.45
C ASP A 254 -0.89 -23.07 -14.28
N TRP A 255 0.05 -23.22 -13.36
CA TRP A 255 0.26 -22.26 -12.26
C TRP A 255 0.64 -20.87 -12.76
N GLN A 256 1.46 -20.78 -13.80
CA GLN A 256 1.84 -19.50 -14.39
C GLN A 256 0.66 -18.79 -15.06
N GLU A 257 -0.24 -19.54 -15.72
CA GLU A 257 -1.39 -18.96 -16.42
C GLU A 257 -2.43 -18.37 -15.45
N ILE A 258 -2.71 -19.06 -14.34
CA ILE A 258 -3.64 -18.55 -13.32
C ILE A 258 -3.05 -17.42 -12.45
N SER A 259 -1.71 -17.28 -12.46
CA SER A 259 -0.99 -16.23 -11.71
C SER A 259 -0.81 -14.93 -12.50
N ALA A 260 -1.15 -14.92 -13.79
CA ALA A 260 -1.10 -13.71 -14.61
C ALA A 260 -2.06 -12.63 -14.08
N LEU A 261 -1.79 -11.36 -14.42
CA LEU A 261 -2.68 -10.26 -14.09
C LEU A 261 -4.04 -10.44 -14.74
N TYR A 262 -5.09 -10.11 -14.01
CA TYR A 262 -6.45 -10.20 -14.51
C TYR A 262 -6.69 -9.25 -15.70
N THR A 263 -7.27 -9.80 -16.77
CA THR A 263 -7.69 -9.07 -17.96
C THR A 263 -9.17 -9.25 -18.19
N PHE A 264 -9.90 -8.15 -18.31
CA PHE A 264 -11.33 -8.15 -18.61
C PHE A 264 -11.58 -8.30 -20.10
N ASN A 265 -12.58 -9.11 -20.47
CA ASN A 265 -13.10 -9.20 -21.82
C ASN A 265 -14.62 -8.98 -21.81
N PRO A 266 -15.16 -8.01 -22.58
CA PRO A 266 -16.60 -7.74 -22.60
C PRO A 266 -17.42 -8.85 -23.25
N LYS A 267 -16.83 -9.65 -24.16
CA LYS A 267 -17.52 -10.74 -24.87
C LYS A 267 -17.64 -12.00 -24.01
N ASN A 268 -16.64 -12.27 -23.17
CA ASN A 268 -16.58 -13.44 -22.30
C ASN A 268 -16.31 -12.99 -20.85
N GLN A 269 -17.36 -12.97 -20.04
CA GLN A 269 -17.30 -12.49 -18.65
C GLN A 269 -16.73 -13.56 -17.72
N PHE A 270 -15.41 -13.58 -17.55
CA PHE A 270 -14.73 -14.39 -16.55
C PHE A 270 -14.45 -13.58 -15.30
N TYR A 271 -14.67 -14.17 -14.12
CA TYR A 271 -14.52 -13.48 -12.84
C TYR A 271 -13.10 -13.54 -12.25
N SER A 272 -12.25 -14.41 -12.77
CA SER A 272 -10.85 -14.57 -12.33
C SER A 272 -10.02 -15.22 -13.44
N MET A 273 -8.70 -15.24 -13.27
CA MET A 273 -7.83 -15.97 -14.20
C MET A 273 -7.99 -17.49 -14.06
N LEU A 274 -8.33 -18.00 -12.87
CA LEU A 274 -8.63 -19.41 -12.65
C LEU A 274 -9.92 -19.82 -13.38
N HIS A 275 -10.99 -19.02 -13.25
CA HIS A 275 -12.23 -19.21 -14.01
C HIS A 275 -11.95 -19.17 -15.52
N LYS A 276 -11.18 -18.17 -15.98
CA LYS A 276 -10.77 -18.06 -17.40
C LYS A 276 -10.02 -19.31 -17.88
N TYR A 277 -9.12 -19.86 -17.06
CA TYR A 277 -8.34 -21.06 -17.37
C TYR A 277 -9.23 -22.30 -17.52
N VAL A 278 -10.11 -22.55 -16.54
CA VAL A 278 -10.98 -23.74 -16.55
C VAL A 278 -11.94 -23.72 -17.74
N SER A 279 -12.60 -22.58 -18.00
CA SER A 279 -13.55 -22.47 -19.12
C SER A 279 -12.89 -22.55 -20.51
N ARG A 280 -11.63 -22.10 -20.64
CA ARG A 280 -10.89 -22.23 -21.91
C ARG A 280 -10.50 -23.66 -22.23
N LYS A 281 -10.24 -24.48 -21.20
CA LYS A 281 -9.88 -25.89 -21.37
C LYS A 281 -11.01 -26.70 -22.02
N GLU A 282 -12.26 -26.28 -21.84
CA GLU A 282 -13.44 -26.91 -22.45
C GLU A 282 -13.68 -26.49 -23.92
N MET A 283 -13.11 -25.37 -24.40
CA MET A 283 -13.39 -24.81 -25.74
C MET A 283 -12.29 -25.04 -26.79
N SER A 284 -11.18 -25.71 -26.44
CA SER A 284 -9.97 -26.01 -27.23
C SER A 284 -9.74 -25.24 -28.55
N GLY A 285 -8.83 -24.25 -28.51
CA GLY A 285 -8.34 -23.58 -29.72
C GLY A 285 -7.38 -22.41 -29.50
N SER A 286 -6.16 -22.70 -29.03
CA SER A 286 -4.97 -21.82 -29.05
C SER A 286 -4.91 -20.58 -28.13
N VAL A 287 -3.69 -20.39 -27.65
CA VAL A 287 -3.22 -19.44 -26.64
C VAL A 287 -2.94 -18.09 -27.31
N HIS A 288 -3.89 -17.16 -27.26
CA HIS A 288 -3.60 -15.74 -27.45
C HIS A 288 -4.51 -14.89 -26.56
N SER A 289 -3.99 -13.71 -26.17
CA SER A 289 -4.81 -12.60 -25.68
C SER A 289 -6.04 -12.52 -26.57
N VAL A 290 -7.23 -12.73 -26.02
CA VAL A 290 -8.44 -12.61 -26.83
C VAL A 290 -8.50 -11.16 -27.29
N GLU A 291 -8.77 -10.93 -28.56
CA GLU A 291 -9.01 -9.59 -29.10
C GLU A 291 -10.02 -8.87 -28.19
N GLY A 292 -9.59 -7.79 -27.54
CA GLY A 292 -10.38 -7.04 -26.55
C GLY A 292 -10.03 -7.24 -25.07
N ASP A 293 -9.01 -8.04 -24.71
CA ASP A 293 -8.53 -8.15 -23.32
C ASP A 293 -7.89 -6.83 -22.84
N ALA A 294 -8.49 -6.22 -21.82
CA ALA A 294 -8.06 -4.93 -21.24
C ALA A 294 -7.84 -5.02 -19.72
N VAL A 295 -6.86 -4.27 -19.21
CA VAL A 295 -6.64 -4.10 -17.77
C VAL A 295 -7.57 -2.99 -17.29
N ILE A 296 -8.54 -3.34 -16.44
CA ILE A 296 -9.53 -2.38 -15.95
C ILE A 296 -9.22 -2.00 -14.51
N PRO A 297 -9.03 -0.70 -14.21
CA PRO A 297 -8.68 -0.21 -12.87
C PRO A 297 -9.56 -0.74 -11.74
N VAL A 298 -10.87 -0.73 -11.96
CA VAL A 298 -11.87 -1.08 -10.96
C VAL A 298 -11.85 -2.58 -10.61
N LEU A 299 -11.25 -3.42 -11.47
CA LEU A 299 -11.14 -4.87 -11.31
C LEU A 299 -9.76 -5.30 -10.79
N GLY A 300 -8.88 -4.35 -10.47
CA GLY A 300 -7.53 -4.64 -9.96
C GLY A 300 -7.50 -5.39 -8.62
N PHE A 301 -8.61 -5.40 -7.87
CA PHE A 301 -8.74 -6.16 -6.61
C PHE A 301 -8.63 -7.68 -6.80
N VAL A 302 -8.91 -8.17 -8.02
CA VAL A 302 -8.76 -9.59 -8.40
C VAL A 302 -7.28 -10.00 -8.39
N ASP A 303 -6.35 -9.03 -8.36
CA ASP A 303 -4.92 -9.31 -8.28
C ASP A 303 -4.33 -9.32 -6.86
N ASP A 304 -5.11 -8.99 -5.83
CA ASP A 304 -4.63 -8.86 -4.44
C ASP A 304 -4.43 -10.21 -3.70
N MET A 305 -4.16 -11.28 -4.44
CA MET A 305 -3.97 -12.63 -3.87
C MET A 305 -2.59 -12.78 -3.25
N SER A 306 -2.48 -12.61 -1.92
CA SER A 306 -1.42 -13.25 -1.15
C SER A 306 -1.88 -14.62 -0.65
N MET A 307 -1.11 -15.67 -0.91
CA MET A 307 -1.20 -16.90 -0.14
C MET A 307 -0.36 -16.69 1.12
N THR A 308 -0.97 -16.13 2.15
CA THR A 308 -0.37 -16.08 3.48
C THR A 308 -0.56 -17.43 4.15
N ASN A 309 0.53 -18.02 4.66
CA ASN A 309 0.45 -19.08 5.66
C ASN A 309 -0.21 -18.49 6.90
N THR A 310 -1.52 -18.61 7.02
CA THR A 310 -2.19 -18.44 8.30
C THR A 310 -1.89 -19.72 9.10
N GLN A 311 -0.74 -19.73 9.78
CA GLN A 311 -0.64 -20.51 11.01
C GLN A 311 -1.55 -19.81 12.01
N GLU A 312 -2.79 -20.29 12.11
CA GLU A 312 -3.55 -20.12 13.33
C GLU A 312 -2.79 -20.89 14.41
N LEU A 313 -2.27 -20.16 15.41
CA LEU A 313 -1.77 -20.69 16.66
C LEU A 313 -2.89 -20.61 17.69
#